data_AF-A0A4D9DJX5-F1
#
_entry.id   AF-A0A4D9DJX5-F1
#
_cell.length_a   1.000
_cell.length_b   1.000
_cell.length_c   1.000
_cell.angle_alpha   90.00
_cell.angle_beta   90.00
_cell.angle_gamma   90.00
#
_symmetry.space_group_name_H-M   'P 1'
#
loop_
_entity.id
_entity.type
_entity.pdbx_description
1 polymer ?
#
loop_
_entity_poly.entity_id
_entity_poly.type
_entity_poly.pdbx_seq_one_letter_code
_entity_poly.pdbx_strand_id
1 'polypeptide(L)'
;MTMAPGREKLGKSGNAPSLQQLLREEERVKKEAAYEKLVKSWEWGHVLCLQREKQEEKRLVKGCQNLRAGVAEELTFANKALLMVRRAALRYLLHCEHLQHQRELNHGGKSFYVERL
;
A
#
# COMPACT_ATOMS: atom_id res chain seq x y z
N MET A 1 -36.69 98.31 -4.37
CA MET A 1 -35.58 97.46 -3.89
C MET A 1 -36.18 96.21 -3.26
N THR A 2 -36.13 95.11 -4.01
CA THR A 2 -36.64 93.78 -3.68
C THR A 2 -35.50 92.93 -3.14
N MET A 3 -35.63 92.34 -1.95
CA MET A 3 -34.82 91.17 -1.55
C MET A 3 -35.68 90.21 -0.72
N ALA A 4 -35.91 89.03 -1.30
CA ALA A 4 -36.59 87.89 -0.68
C ALA A 4 -35.57 87.00 0.07
N PRO A 5 -35.98 86.23 1.10
CA PRO A 5 -35.08 85.40 1.88
C PRO A 5 -34.64 84.16 1.11
N GLY A 6 -33.34 83.85 1.19
CA GLY A 6 -32.72 82.68 0.57
C GLY A 6 -33.22 81.39 1.20
N ARG A 7 -33.58 80.41 0.34
CA ARG A 7 -33.89 79.04 0.75
C ARG A 7 -32.60 78.26 0.99
N GLU A 8 -32.47 77.72 2.20
CA GLU A 8 -31.49 76.71 2.54
C GLU A 8 -31.72 75.44 1.70
N LYS A 9 -30.71 75.06 0.92
CA LYS A 9 -30.71 73.77 0.21
C LYS A 9 -30.21 72.70 1.18
N LEU A 10 -31.15 71.92 1.73
CA LEU A 10 -30.88 70.60 2.29
C LEU A 10 -30.34 69.69 1.18
N GLY A 11 -29.03 69.68 1.03
CA GLY A 11 -28.31 68.69 0.24
C GLY A 11 -28.46 67.33 0.90
N LYS A 12 -29.33 66.49 0.33
CA LYS A 12 -29.52 65.09 0.72
C LYS A 12 -28.18 64.36 0.60
N SER A 13 -27.52 64.13 1.73
CA SER A 13 -26.51 63.09 1.86
C SER A 13 -27.25 61.75 1.90
N GLY A 14 -27.09 60.95 0.87
CA GLY A 14 -27.70 59.63 0.81
C GLY A 14 -27.35 58.94 -0.48
N ASN A 15 -26.09 58.54 -0.63
CA ASN A 15 -25.70 57.51 -1.58
C ASN A 15 -26.27 56.17 -1.09
N ALA A 16 -27.59 56.01 -1.14
CA ALA A 16 -28.22 54.72 -0.93
C ALA A 16 -27.95 53.89 -2.21
N PRO A 17 -27.32 52.71 -2.10
CA PRO A 17 -27.08 51.85 -3.26
C PRO A 17 -28.40 51.51 -3.93
N SER A 18 -28.41 51.46 -5.26
CA SER A 18 -29.62 51.14 -5.99
C SER A 18 -30.03 49.69 -5.74
N LEU A 19 -31.34 49.41 -5.75
CA LEU A 19 -31.88 48.08 -5.46
C LEU A 19 -31.27 46.99 -6.37
N GLN A 20 -30.91 47.35 -7.60
CA GLN A 20 -30.18 46.48 -8.54
C GLN A 20 -28.74 46.18 -8.12
N GLN A 21 -28.05 47.11 -7.45
CA GLN A 21 -26.69 46.88 -6.94
C GLN A 21 -26.73 45.90 -5.77
N LEU A 22 -27.68 46.05 -4.86
CA LEU A 22 -27.88 45.13 -3.73
C LEU A 22 -28.18 43.71 -4.19
N LEU A 23 -29.05 43.54 -5.19
CA LEU A 23 -29.33 42.22 -5.78
C LEU A 23 -28.09 41.57 -6.40
N ARG A 24 -27.25 42.35 -7.10
CA ARG A 24 -25.99 41.86 -7.66
C ARG A 24 -24.98 41.48 -6.58
N GLU A 25 -24.94 42.22 -5.48
CA GLU A 25 -24.09 41.91 -4.33
C GLU A 25 -24.55 40.62 -3.64
N GLU A 26 -25.86 40.43 -3.43
CA GLU A 26 -26.41 39.19 -2.90
C GLU A 26 -26.08 37.97 -3.77
N GLU A 27 -26.15 38.12 -5.10
CA GLU A 27 -25.74 37.05 -6.02
C GLU A 27 -24.25 36.71 -5.91
N ARG A 28 -23.39 37.72 -5.70
CA ARG A 28 -21.95 37.51 -5.50
C ARG A 28 -21.69 36.76 -4.20
N VAL A 29 -22.33 37.17 -3.11
CA VAL A 29 -22.22 36.49 -1.80
C VAL A 29 -22.70 35.04 -1.89
N LYS A 30 -23.80 34.78 -2.61
CA LYS A 30 -24.30 33.41 -2.85
C LYS A 30 -23.29 32.56 -3.63
N LYS A 31 -22.62 33.15 -4.63
CA LYS A 31 -21.58 32.47 -5.41
C LYS A 31 -20.34 32.18 -4.56
N GLU A 32 -19.87 33.15 -3.78
CA GLU A 32 -18.75 32.97 -2.85
C GLU A 32 -19.01 31.84 -1.85
N ALA A 33 -20.20 31.81 -1.24
CA ALA A 33 -20.60 30.73 -0.34
C ALA A 33 -20.65 29.36 -1.03
N ALA A 34 -21.01 29.31 -2.32
CA ALA A 34 -20.97 28.08 -3.11
C ALA A 34 -19.52 27.62 -3.39
N TYR A 35 -18.63 28.57 -3.72
CA TYR A 35 -17.21 28.28 -3.92
C TYR A 35 -16.55 27.78 -2.64
N GLU A 36 -16.82 28.38 -1.48
CA GLU A 36 -16.29 27.90 -0.20
C GLU A 36 -16.69 26.45 0.09
N LYS A 37 -17.95 26.09 -0.18
CA LYS A 37 -18.41 24.69 -0.02
C LYS A 37 -17.66 23.74 -0.95
N LEU A 38 -17.40 24.18 -2.18
CA LEU A 38 -16.69 23.40 -3.19
C LEU A 38 -15.22 23.20 -2.81
N VAL A 39 -14.57 24.26 -2.31
CA VAL A 39 -13.19 24.21 -1.77
C VAL A 39 -13.12 23.24 -0.60
N LYS A 40 -14.03 23.36 0.38
CA LYS A 40 -14.07 22.43 1.53
C LYS A 40 -14.24 20.97 1.06
N SER A 41 -15.19 20.71 0.16
CA SER A 41 -15.41 19.37 -0.40
C SER A 41 -14.14 18.83 -1.09
N TRP A 42 -13.45 19.67 -1.86
CA TRP A 42 -12.20 19.31 -2.52
C TRP A 42 -11.08 19.00 -1.52
N GLU A 43 -10.90 19.81 -0.47
CA GLU A 43 -9.92 19.58 0.59
C GLU A 43 -10.18 18.24 1.31
N TRP A 44 -11.44 17.95 1.63
CA TRP A 44 -11.85 16.67 2.20
C TRP A 44 -11.53 15.49 1.27
N GLY A 45 -11.84 15.61 -0.02
CA GLY A 45 -11.51 14.62 -1.03
C GLY A 45 -10.01 14.39 -1.14
N HIS A 46 -9.21 15.46 -1.11
CA HIS A 46 -7.76 15.39 -1.15
C HIS A 46 -7.17 14.64 0.05
N VAL A 47 -7.65 14.91 1.26
CA VAL A 47 -7.24 14.17 2.47
C VAL A 47 -7.57 12.68 2.36
N LEU A 48 -8.76 12.34 1.85
CA LEU A 48 -9.16 10.94 1.64
C LEU A 48 -8.29 10.23 0.60
N CYS A 49 -7.96 10.90 -0.51
CA CYS A 49 -7.05 10.36 -1.52
C CYS A 49 -5.66 10.05 -0.92
N LEU A 50 -5.08 11.00 -0.18
CA LEU A 50 -3.78 10.78 0.49
C LEU A 50 -3.83 9.65 1.52
N GLN A 51 -4.92 9.54 2.27
CA GLN A 51 -5.09 8.46 3.24
C GLN A 51 -5.21 7.10 2.54
N ARG A 52 -5.92 7.04 1.41
CA ARG A 52 -6.05 5.84 0.58
C ARG A 52 -4.70 5.42 0.01
N GLU A 53 -3.93 6.34 -0.56
CA GLU A 53 -2.59 6.05 -1.09
C GLU A 53 -1.68 5.45 -0.02
N LYS A 54 -1.63 6.05 1.17
CA LYS A 54 -0.87 5.51 2.31
C LYS A 54 -1.34 4.13 2.75
N GLN A 55 -2.64 3.84 2.64
CA GLN A 55 -3.16 2.51 2.95
C GLN A 55 -2.76 1.49 1.89
N GLU A 56 -2.82 1.86 0.61
CA GLU A 56 -2.39 0.99 -0.50
C GLU A 56 -0.89 0.68 -0.40
N GLU A 57 -0.04 1.68 -0.14
CA GLU A 57 1.38 1.46 0.08
C GLU A 57 1.64 0.44 1.21
N LYS A 58 0.94 0.58 2.34
CA LYS A 58 1.03 -0.38 3.45
C LYS A 58 0.56 -1.78 3.06
N ARG A 59 -0.50 -1.89 2.25
CA ARG A 59 -1.01 -3.17 1.74
C ARG A 59 0.01 -3.82 0.82
N LEU A 60 0.62 -3.06 -0.08
CA LEU A 60 1.65 -3.53 -1.00
C LEU A 60 2.86 -4.07 -0.24
N VAL A 61 3.38 -3.29 0.72
CA VAL A 61 4.51 -3.71 1.56
C VAL A 61 4.21 -5.02 2.30
N LYS A 62 3.04 -5.11 2.94
CA LYS A 62 2.60 -6.34 3.62
C LYS A 62 2.42 -7.51 2.64
N GLY A 63 1.85 -7.25 1.46
CA GLY A 63 1.71 -8.25 0.40
C GLY A 63 3.06 -8.83 -0.04
N CYS A 64 4.06 -7.97 -0.26
CA CYS A 64 5.42 -8.40 -0.58
C CYS A 64 6.07 -9.20 0.56
N GLN A 65 5.87 -8.79 1.82
CA GLN A 65 6.40 -9.52 2.98
C GLN A 65 5.76 -10.91 3.11
N ASN A 66 4.43 -11.00 2.99
CA ASN A 66 3.70 -12.25 3.04
C ASN A 66 4.11 -13.19 1.91
N LEU A 67 4.28 -12.67 0.69
CA LEU A 67 4.76 -13.46 -0.43
C LEU A 67 6.17 -14.00 -0.18
N ARG A 68 7.09 -13.16 0.33
CA ARG A 68 8.44 -13.60 0.68
C ARG A 68 8.44 -14.68 1.76
N ALA A 69 7.60 -14.53 2.79
CA ALA A 69 7.45 -15.53 3.85
C ALA A 69 6.94 -16.86 3.28
N GLY A 70 5.88 -16.82 2.46
CA GLY A 70 5.35 -18.02 1.80
C GLY A 70 6.38 -18.72 0.92
N VAL A 71 7.11 -17.96 0.09
CA VAL A 71 8.19 -18.53 -0.75
C VAL A 71 9.30 -19.14 0.11
N ALA A 72 9.67 -18.50 1.22
CA ALA A 72 10.68 -19.05 2.13
C ALA A 72 10.22 -20.39 2.74
N GLU A 73 8.95 -20.47 3.18
CA GLU A 73 8.38 -21.72 3.70
C GLU A 73 8.37 -22.83 2.65
N GLU A 74 7.89 -22.55 1.43
CA GLU A 74 7.89 -23.50 0.32
C GLU A 74 9.31 -24.01 -0.01
N LEU A 75 10.30 -23.12 -0.02
CA LEU A 75 11.70 -23.49 -0.21
C LEU A 75 12.20 -24.42 0.91
N THR A 76 11.77 -24.21 2.16
CA THR A 76 12.16 -25.12 3.25
C THR A 76 11.58 -26.52 3.06
N PHE A 77 10.33 -26.64 2.61
CA PHE A 77 9.71 -27.93 2.31
C PHE A 77 10.38 -28.61 1.12
N ALA A 78 10.61 -27.88 0.04
CA ALA A 78 11.31 -28.38 -1.13
C ALA A 78 12.72 -28.88 -0.78
N ASN A 79 13.48 -28.13 0.03
CA ASN A 79 14.80 -28.54 0.49
C ASN A 79 14.76 -29.81 1.35
N LYS A 80 13.78 -29.93 2.25
CA LYS A 80 13.59 -31.16 3.04
C LYS A 80 13.34 -32.37 2.14
N ALA A 81 12.41 -32.24 1.18
CA ALA A 81 12.12 -33.30 0.22
C ALA A 81 13.34 -33.68 -0.62
N LEU A 82 14.08 -32.68 -1.13
CA LEU A 82 15.29 -32.90 -1.91
C LEU A 82 16.37 -33.65 -1.10
N LEU A 83 16.57 -33.29 0.17
CA LEU A 83 17.51 -33.97 1.04
C LEU A 83 17.11 -35.42 1.31
N MET A 84 15.82 -35.70 1.47
CA MET A 84 15.33 -37.07 1.63
C MET A 84 15.63 -37.91 0.39
N VAL A 85 15.33 -37.38 -0.81
CA VAL A 85 15.62 -38.07 -2.08
C VAL A 85 17.11 -38.30 -2.25
N ARG A 86 17.94 -37.29 -2.00
CA ARG A 86 19.41 -37.42 -2.08
C ARG A 86 19.95 -38.45 -1.11
N ARG A 87 19.47 -38.48 0.14
CA ARG A 87 19.86 -39.48 1.12
C ARG A 87 19.46 -40.90 0.71
N ALA A 88 18.26 -41.06 0.15
CA ALA A 88 17.81 -42.36 -0.36
C ALA A 88 18.68 -42.84 -1.53
N ALA A 89 18.97 -41.96 -2.49
CA ALA A 89 19.85 -42.27 -3.61
C ALA A 89 21.27 -42.64 -3.14
N LEU A 90 21.83 -41.88 -2.20
CA LEU A 90 23.14 -42.18 -1.64
C LEU A 90 23.18 -43.54 -0.92
N ARG A 91 22.16 -43.83 -0.10
CA ARG A 91 22.05 -45.14 0.57
C ARG A 91 21.98 -46.29 -0.43
N TYR A 92 21.25 -46.11 -1.52
CA TYR A 92 21.17 -47.11 -2.57
C TYR A 92 22.54 -47.38 -3.20
N LEU A 93 23.26 -46.32 -3.59
CA LEU A 93 24.60 -46.46 -4.18
C LEU A 93 25.58 -47.15 -3.23
N LEU A 94 25.64 -46.69 -1.97
CA LEU A 94 26.50 -47.29 -0.95
C LEU A 94 26.14 -48.76 -0.68
N HIS A 95 24.86 -49.11 -0.73
CA HIS A 95 24.43 -50.50 -0.58
C HIS A 95 24.90 -51.35 -1.77
N CYS A 96 24.77 -50.86 -3.00
CA CYS A 96 25.28 -51.55 -4.18
C CYS A 96 26.81 -51.75 -4.11
N GLU A 97 27.56 -50.71 -3.75
CA GLU A 97 29.02 -50.78 -3.56
C GLU A 97 29.39 -51.77 -2.45
N HIS A 98 28.69 -51.74 -1.32
CA HIS A 98 28.92 -52.69 -0.23
C HIS A 98 28.72 -54.13 -0.68
N LEU A 99 27.64 -54.42 -1.40
CA LEU A 99 27.37 -55.76 -1.95
C LEU A 99 28.45 -56.19 -2.95
N GLN A 100 28.93 -55.28 -3.79
CA GLN A 100 30.01 -55.55 -4.71
C GLN A 100 31.29 -55.94 -3.95
N HIS A 101 31.73 -55.11 -3.01
CA HIS A 101 32.94 -55.39 -2.23
C HIS A 101 32.82 -56.65 -1.37
N GLN A 102 31.64 -56.92 -0.83
CA GLN A 102 31.41 -58.15 -0.08
C GLN A 102 31.63 -59.39 -0.96
N ARG A 103 31.19 -59.36 -2.23
CA ARG A 103 31.44 -60.45 -3.19
C ARG A 103 32.93 -60.60 -3.50
N GLU A 104 33.62 -59.48 -3.73
CA GLU A 104 35.07 -59.46 -3.99
C GLU A 104 35.86 -60.04 -2.81
N LEU A 105 35.52 -59.64 -1.57
CA LEU A 105 36.15 -60.17 -0.36
C LEU A 105 35.88 -61.66 -0.19
N ASN A 106 34.64 -62.10 -0.38
CA ASN A 106 34.26 -63.50 -0.26
C ASN A 106 35.03 -64.37 -1.27
N HIS A 107 35.27 -63.87 -2.49
CA HIS A 107 36.10 -64.56 -3.48
C HIS A 107 37.55 -64.74 -3.00
N GLY A 108 38.08 -63.78 -2.25
CA GLY A 108 39.39 -63.87 -1.60
C GLY A 108 39.38 -64.58 -0.23
N GLY A 109 38.27 -65.22 0.17
CA GLY A 109 38.13 -65.88 1.47
C GLY A 109 38.10 -64.93 2.68
N LYS A 110 37.89 -63.62 2.45
CA LYS A 110 37.82 -62.57 3.47
C LYS A 110 36.37 -62.10 3.62
N SER A 111 36.09 -61.37 4.70
CA SER A 111 34.80 -60.75 4.95
C SER A 111 34.95 -59.42 5.66
N PHE A 112 33.89 -58.60 5.64
CA PHE A 112 33.84 -57.40 6.46
C PHE A 112 33.81 -57.77 7.95
N TYR A 113 34.56 -57.01 8.75
CA TYR A 113 34.47 -57.09 10.20
C TYR A 113 33.11 -56.59 10.67
N VAL A 114 32.46 -57.37 11.52
CA VAL A 114 31.20 -57.01 12.18
C VAL A 114 31.37 -57.29 13.66
N GLU A 115 31.42 -56.24 14.45
CA GLU A 115 31.42 -56.35 15.91
C GLU A 115 30.05 -56.91 16.35
N ARG A 116 30.06 -58.00 17.11
CA ARG A 116 28.84 -58.58 17.68
C ARG A 116 28.70 -58.05 19.11
N LEU A 117 27.57 -57.39 19.39
CA LEU A 117 27.15 -57.01 20.74
C LEU A 117 26.77 -58.24 21.55
#